data_AF-A0A848U9D9-F1
#
_entry.id   AF-A0A848U9D9-F1
#
_cell.length_a   1.000
_cell.length_b   1.000
_cell.length_c   1.000
_cell.angle_alpha   90.00
_cell.angle_beta   90.00
_cell.angle_gamma   90.00
#
_symmetry.space_group_name_H-M   'P 1'
#
loop_
_entity.id
_entity.type
_entity.pdbx_description
1 polymer ?
#
loop_
_entity_poly.entity_id
_entity_poly.type
_entity_poly.pdbx_seq_one_letter_code
_entity_poly.pdbx_strand_id
1 'polypeptide(L)'
;MRQFRQARTAIAVAVFLGSTHVAQADMAAAEDFLASEIGDLSTLSSDEQKAEMQWFIDAAKPFAGMDIKVVSETITTHEYESKVLAAAFSAITGINVTHDLISEGDVVEKLQTQMQSGENIYDAYVNDSDLIGTHWRYQQARNLTDWMAGEGADVTSPTLDIDDFIGTDFTTGPDGKLYQLPDQQFANLYWFRYDWFTDEQNQADFKEKYGYDLGVPVNWSAYEDIAEFFTGREIDGQEVYGHMDYGKKDPSLGWRFTDAWLSMAGNGDKGEPNGLPVDEWGIRVNENSQPVGSCVARGGDTNGPAAVYSINKYIEWLNKYAPPEAAGMVFGEAGPVPAQGAIAQQMFWYTAFTADMVKDGIPVVDAEG
;
A
#
# COMPACT_ATOMS: atom_id res chain seq x y z
N MET A 1 -71.93 18.19 -37.72
CA MET A 1 -71.40 19.11 -36.69
C MET A 1 -71.83 18.61 -35.31
N ARG A 2 -70.94 17.91 -34.61
CA ARG A 2 -71.12 17.50 -33.20
C ARG A 2 -69.90 18.01 -32.45
N GLN A 3 -70.13 19.02 -31.61
CA GLN A 3 -69.12 19.65 -30.76
C GLN A 3 -68.71 18.66 -29.67
N PHE A 4 -67.46 18.22 -29.70
CA PHE A 4 -66.84 17.50 -28.59
C PHE A 4 -66.39 18.52 -27.53
N ARG A 5 -66.91 18.35 -26.31
CA ARG A 5 -66.52 19.10 -25.12
C ARG A 5 -65.06 18.78 -24.77
N GLN A 6 -64.24 19.82 -24.70
CA GLN A 6 -62.86 19.75 -24.21
C GLN A 6 -62.87 19.46 -22.69
N ALA A 7 -62.32 18.31 -22.31
CA ALA A 7 -61.98 18.02 -20.93
C ALA A 7 -60.70 18.77 -20.56
N ARG A 8 -60.77 19.59 -19.51
CA ARG A 8 -59.61 20.27 -18.93
C ARG A 8 -58.84 19.27 -18.07
N THR A 9 -57.73 18.75 -18.58
CA THR A 9 -56.76 18.00 -17.78
C THR A 9 -55.81 19.00 -17.13
N ALA A 10 -55.90 19.15 -15.82
CA ALA A 10 -54.94 19.91 -15.02
C ALA A 10 -53.61 19.15 -14.99
N ILE A 11 -52.55 19.75 -15.52
CA ILE A 11 -51.18 19.27 -15.38
C ILE A 11 -50.70 19.75 -14.01
N ALA A 12 -50.60 18.82 -13.05
CA ALA A 12 -49.86 19.04 -11.82
C ALA A 12 -48.35 18.93 -12.16
N VAL A 13 -47.66 20.06 -12.21
CA VAL A 13 -46.20 20.10 -12.25
C VAL A 13 -45.72 19.79 -10.83
N ALA A 14 -45.28 18.56 -10.59
CA ALA A 14 -44.52 18.21 -9.40
C ALA A 14 -43.12 18.82 -9.55
N VAL A 15 -42.90 19.95 -8.88
CA VAL A 15 -41.56 20.48 -8.66
C VAL A 15 -40.86 19.52 -7.71
N PHE A 16 -40.04 18.62 -8.26
CA PHE A 16 -38.99 17.98 -7.47
C PHE A 16 -37.99 19.09 -7.11
N LEU A 17 -38.13 19.64 -5.90
CA LEU A 17 -37.02 20.28 -5.22
C LEU A 17 -35.98 19.19 -4.97
N GLY A 18 -35.12 18.97 -5.96
CA GLY A 18 -33.84 18.33 -5.71
C GLY A 18 -33.14 19.18 -4.67
N SER A 19 -33.04 18.68 -3.45
CA SER A 19 -32.15 19.20 -2.44
C SER A 19 -30.72 18.99 -2.94
N THR A 20 -30.25 19.92 -3.77
CA THR A 20 -28.84 20.22 -3.90
C THR A 20 -28.40 20.60 -2.49
N HIS A 21 -27.86 19.64 -1.75
CA HIS A 21 -27.06 19.92 -0.58
C HIS A 21 -25.84 20.66 -1.13
N VAL A 22 -25.96 21.98 -1.21
CA VAL A 22 -24.78 22.84 -1.32
C VAL A 22 -24.06 22.55 -0.01
N ALA A 23 -23.00 21.75 -0.08
CA ALA A 23 -22.15 21.43 1.05
C ALA A 23 -21.62 22.77 1.60
N GLN A 24 -22.24 23.26 2.66
CA GLN A 24 -21.64 24.31 3.47
C GLN A 24 -20.58 23.61 4.30
N ALA A 25 -19.34 24.05 4.15
CA ALA A 25 -18.24 23.62 5.00
C ALA A 25 -18.66 23.70 6.49
N ASP A 26 -18.60 22.56 7.18
CA ASP A 26 -19.34 22.34 8.42
C ASP A 26 -18.40 21.99 9.58
N MET A 27 -18.21 22.94 10.50
CA MET A 27 -17.48 22.68 11.74
C MET A 27 -18.17 21.60 12.60
N ALA A 28 -19.48 21.37 12.45
CA ALA A 28 -20.13 20.25 13.14
C ALA A 28 -19.71 18.90 12.56
N ALA A 29 -19.53 18.80 11.23
CA ALA A 29 -18.97 17.60 10.60
C ALA A 29 -17.52 17.37 11.02
N ALA A 30 -16.74 18.45 11.15
CA ALA A 30 -15.37 18.37 11.67
C ALA A 30 -15.34 17.89 13.13
N GLU A 31 -16.19 18.43 14.01
CA GLU A 31 -16.24 18.01 15.41
C GLU A 31 -16.71 16.55 15.57
N ASP A 32 -17.64 16.08 14.72
CA ASP A 32 -18.07 14.69 14.69
C ASP A 32 -16.93 13.76 14.26
N PHE A 33 -16.24 14.08 13.15
CA PHE A 33 -15.06 13.34 12.68
C PHE A 33 -13.96 13.26 13.75
N LEU A 34 -13.60 14.39 14.37
CA LEU A 34 -12.61 14.40 15.43
C LEU A 34 -13.01 13.52 16.61
N ALA A 35 -14.30 13.47 16.97
CA ALA A 35 -14.78 12.67 18.08
C ALA A 35 -14.90 11.17 17.75
N SER A 36 -15.28 10.81 16.52
CA SER A 36 -15.50 9.41 16.13
C SER A 36 -14.24 8.71 15.63
N GLU A 37 -13.38 9.40 14.90
CA GLU A 37 -12.25 8.79 14.17
C GLU A 37 -10.88 9.10 14.81
N ILE A 38 -10.68 10.33 15.31
CA ILE A 38 -9.38 10.75 15.83
C ILE A 38 -9.26 10.49 17.33
N GLY A 39 -10.19 11.02 18.13
CA GLY A 39 -10.21 10.86 19.59
C GLY A 39 -8.85 11.14 20.23
N ASP A 40 -8.33 10.16 20.96
CA ASP A 40 -7.05 10.23 21.70
C ASP A 40 -5.83 9.81 20.85
N LEU A 41 -5.98 9.58 19.54
CA LEU A 41 -4.90 9.14 18.64
C LEU A 41 -4.00 10.28 18.13
N SER A 42 -4.37 11.53 18.36
CA SER A 42 -3.61 12.70 17.90
C SER A 42 -2.66 13.23 18.97
N THR A 43 -1.50 13.73 18.54
CA THR A 43 -0.57 14.49 19.39
C THR A 43 -1.02 15.94 19.61
N LEU A 44 -1.95 16.45 18.80
CA LEU A 44 -2.52 17.78 18.92
C LEU A 44 -3.55 17.83 20.06
N SER A 45 -3.56 18.94 20.79
CA SER A 45 -4.65 19.21 21.74
C SER A 45 -5.98 19.40 21.00
N SER A 46 -7.10 19.24 21.72
CA SER A 46 -8.44 19.42 21.12
C SER A 46 -8.63 20.80 20.47
N ASP A 47 -8.06 21.86 21.05
CA ASP A 47 -8.14 23.21 20.48
C ASP A 47 -7.30 23.33 19.19
N GLU A 48 -6.14 22.68 19.13
CA GLU A 48 -5.29 22.63 17.92
C GLU A 48 -5.94 21.82 16.80
N GLN A 49 -6.56 20.66 17.11
CA GLN A 49 -7.31 19.88 16.12
C GLN A 49 -8.46 20.68 15.52
N LYS A 50 -9.22 21.42 16.35
CA LYS A 50 -10.30 22.30 15.86
C LYS A 50 -9.78 23.45 15.01
N ALA A 51 -8.63 24.02 15.38
CA ALA A 51 -7.99 25.07 14.60
C ALA A 51 -7.53 24.55 13.22
N GLU A 52 -7.01 23.33 13.16
CA GLU A 52 -6.64 22.67 11.90
C GLU A 52 -7.87 22.41 11.02
N MET A 53 -8.97 21.88 11.57
CA MET A 53 -10.21 21.70 10.82
C MET A 53 -10.79 23.03 10.31
N GLN A 54 -10.71 24.10 11.13
CA GLN A 54 -11.10 25.43 10.70
C GLN A 54 -10.22 25.95 9.54
N TRP A 55 -8.93 25.61 9.54
CA TRP A 55 -8.03 25.92 8.42
C TRP A 55 -8.46 25.18 7.14
N PHE A 56 -8.76 23.88 7.19
CA PHE A 56 -9.27 23.14 6.03
C PHE A 56 -10.54 23.77 5.45
N ILE A 57 -11.49 24.15 6.31
CA ILE A 57 -12.73 24.85 5.91
C ILE A 57 -12.42 26.16 5.21
N ASP A 58 -11.52 26.97 5.77
CA ASP A 58 -11.20 28.29 5.25
C ASP A 58 -10.44 28.20 3.91
N ALA A 59 -9.45 27.30 3.82
CA ALA A 59 -8.67 27.07 2.62
C ALA A 59 -9.52 26.51 1.47
N ALA A 60 -10.53 25.69 1.79
CA ALA A 60 -11.42 25.08 0.79
C ALA A 60 -12.50 26.00 0.22
N LYS A 61 -12.78 27.16 0.85
CA LYS A 61 -13.85 28.09 0.42
C LYS A 61 -13.87 28.40 -1.09
N PRO A 62 -12.73 28.66 -1.76
CA PRO A 62 -12.72 28.95 -3.20
C PRO A 62 -13.08 27.74 -4.08
N PHE A 63 -13.03 26.53 -3.51
CA PHE A 63 -13.15 25.25 -4.20
C PHE A 63 -14.44 24.51 -3.85
N ALA A 64 -15.35 25.12 -3.10
CA ALA A 64 -16.63 24.48 -2.75
C ALA A 64 -17.40 24.04 -4.01
N GLY A 65 -17.81 22.77 -4.05
CA GLY A 65 -18.45 22.12 -5.18
C GLY A 65 -17.49 21.67 -6.30
N MET A 66 -16.18 21.78 -6.12
CA MET A 66 -15.18 21.13 -6.98
C MET A 66 -15.31 19.61 -6.84
N ASP A 67 -15.13 18.89 -7.94
CA ASP A 67 -15.00 17.44 -7.93
C ASP A 67 -13.51 17.06 -8.04
N ILE A 68 -13.04 16.22 -7.12
CA ILE A 68 -11.69 15.63 -7.13
C ILE A 68 -11.83 14.12 -7.22
N LYS A 69 -11.09 13.51 -8.15
CA LYS A 69 -11.02 12.06 -8.30
C LYS A 69 -9.64 11.55 -7.92
N VAL A 70 -9.62 10.63 -6.97
CA VAL A 70 -8.43 9.93 -6.46
C VAL A 70 -8.58 8.44 -6.77
N VAL A 71 -7.46 7.77 -7.01
CA VAL A 71 -7.43 6.32 -7.16
C VAL A 71 -6.26 5.71 -6.41
N SER A 72 -6.48 4.53 -5.83
CA SER A 72 -5.46 3.75 -5.13
C SER A 72 -5.70 2.25 -5.35
N GLU A 73 -4.74 1.44 -4.92
CA GLU A 73 -4.94 0.01 -4.82
C GLU A 73 -5.92 -0.35 -3.70
N THR A 74 -6.43 -1.58 -3.71
CA THR A 74 -7.38 -2.06 -2.72
C THR A 74 -6.65 -2.77 -1.57
N ILE A 75 -6.40 -2.01 -0.49
CA ILE A 75 -5.89 -2.50 0.79
C ILE A 75 -6.65 -1.82 1.95
N THR A 76 -6.57 -2.36 3.16
CA THR A 76 -7.37 -1.90 4.32
C THR A 76 -7.22 -0.41 4.59
N THR A 77 -6.02 0.15 4.45
CA THR A 77 -5.77 1.58 4.68
C THR A 77 -6.48 2.46 3.65
N HIS A 78 -6.38 2.11 2.36
CA HIS A 78 -7.10 2.85 1.33
C HIS A 78 -8.62 2.62 1.36
N GLU A 79 -9.08 1.47 1.87
CA GLU A 79 -10.50 1.29 2.17
C GLU A 79 -10.98 2.27 3.25
N TYR A 80 -10.17 2.53 4.26
CA TYR A 80 -10.44 3.54 5.28
C TYR A 80 -10.44 4.94 4.69
N GLU A 81 -9.43 5.30 3.89
CA GLU A 81 -9.38 6.59 3.19
C GLU A 81 -10.61 6.82 2.30
N SER A 82 -10.95 5.83 1.48
CA SER A 82 -12.06 5.94 0.53
C SER A 82 -13.42 6.01 1.22
N LYS A 83 -13.65 5.21 2.26
CA LYS A 83 -14.96 5.09 2.91
C LYS A 83 -15.17 6.10 4.05
N VAL A 84 -14.09 6.54 4.70
CA VAL A 84 -14.13 7.41 5.89
C VAL A 84 -13.54 8.78 5.59
N LEU A 85 -12.26 8.85 5.22
CA LEU A 85 -11.57 10.15 5.09
C LEU A 85 -12.09 10.99 3.94
N ALA A 86 -12.37 10.40 2.77
CA ALA A 86 -12.93 11.11 1.62
C ALA A 86 -14.32 11.69 1.93
N ALA A 87 -15.15 10.96 2.67
CA ALA A 87 -16.46 11.42 3.11
C ALA A 87 -16.36 12.55 4.14
N ALA A 88 -15.49 12.40 5.14
CA ALA A 88 -15.22 13.42 6.16
C ALA A 88 -14.67 14.70 5.52
N PHE A 89 -13.64 14.58 4.68
CA PHE A 89 -13.07 15.71 3.95
C PHE A 89 -14.13 16.41 3.10
N SER A 90 -14.99 15.66 2.40
CA SER A 90 -16.06 16.26 1.59
C SER A 90 -17.09 17.02 2.43
N ALA A 91 -17.47 16.48 3.58
CA ALA A 91 -18.40 17.14 4.49
C ALA A 91 -17.81 18.40 5.14
N ILE A 92 -16.53 18.34 5.51
CA ILE A 92 -15.81 19.45 6.14
C ILE A 92 -15.55 20.57 5.14
N THR A 93 -15.07 20.26 3.94
CA THR A 93 -14.56 21.27 2.99
C THR A 93 -15.60 21.73 1.96
N GLY A 94 -16.61 20.92 1.70
CA GLY A 94 -17.56 21.13 0.60
C GLY A 94 -17.01 20.80 -0.79
N ILE A 95 -15.81 20.21 -0.89
CA ILE A 95 -15.27 19.60 -2.11
C ILE A 95 -15.85 18.18 -2.24
N ASN A 96 -16.23 17.74 -3.43
CA ASN A 96 -16.67 16.36 -3.63
C ASN A 96 -15.47 15.48 -3.96
N VAL A 97 -15.11 14.55 -3.07
CA VAL A 97 -14.03 13.59 -3.33
C VAL A 97 -14.61 12.24 -3.72
N THR A 98 -14.19 11.72 -4.88
CA THR A 98 -14.39 10.33 -5.26
C THR A 98 -13.05 9.61 -5.15
N HIS A 99 -12.96 8.60 -4.29
CA HIS A 99 -11.77 7.77 -4.14
C HIS A 99 -12.07 6.35 -4.63
N ASP A 100 -11.62 6.03 -5.83
CA ASP A 100 -11.80 4.72 -6.45
C ASP A 100 -10.75 3.73 -5.93
N LEU A 101 -11.21 2.52 -5.61
CA LEU A 101 -10.36 1.39 -5.25
C LEU A 101 -10.34 0.39 -6.40
N ILE A 102 -9.14 0.11 -6.92
CA ILE A 102 -8.91 -0.83 -8.01
C ILE A 102 -7.76 -1.77 -7.68
N SER A 103 -7.44 -2.71 -8.57
CA SER A 103 -6.22 -3.52 -8.39
C SER A 103 -4.99 -2.66 -8.64
N GLU A 104 -3.87 -2.98 -7.99
CA GLU A 104 -2.61 -2.27 -8.19
C GLU A 104 -2.21 -2.21 -9.68
N GLY A 105 -2.37 -3.33 -10.39
CA GLY A 105 -2.11 -3.37 -11.82
C GLY A 105 -2.93 -2.38 -12.63
N ASP A 106 -4.20 -2.19 -12.26
CA ASP A 106 -5.06 -1.19 -12.89
C ASP A 106 -4.64 0.24 -12.52
N VAL A 107 -4.15 0.50 -11.29
CA VAL A 107 -3.59 1.81 -10.91
C VAL A 107 -2.43 2.18 -11.81
N VAL A 108 -1.47 1.26 -11.98
CA VAL A 108 -0.28 1.47 -12.83
C VAL A 108 -0.70 1.67 -14.29
N GLU A 109 -1.64 0.88 -14.81
CA GLU A 109 -2.15 1.04 -16.18
C GLU A 109 -2.82 2.40 -16.39
N LYS A 110 -3.64 2.85 -15.44
CA LYS A 110 -4.34 4.14 -15.51
C LYS A 110 -3.35 5.30 -15.45
N LEU A 111 -2.39 5.26 -14.54
CA LEU A 111 -1.35 6.27 -14.41
C LEU A 111 -0.55 6.39 -15.72
N GLN A 112 -0.09 5.26 -16.27
CA GLN A 112 0.65 5.24 -17.54
C GLN A 112 -0.19 5.77 -18.70
N THR A 113 -1.49 5.44 -18.73
CA THR A 113 -2.41 5.95 -19.77
C THR A 113 -2.57 7.46 -19.68
N GLN A 114 -2.75 8.02 -18.49
CA GLN A 114 -2.81 9.48 -18.25
C GLN A 114 -1.50 10.16 -18.68
N MET A 115 -0.35 9.61 -18.27
CA MET A 115 0.97 10.12 -18.66
C MET A 115 1.19 10.12 -20.18
N GLN A 116 0.81 9.05 -20.87
CA GLN A 116 1.02 8.92 -22.32
C GLN A 116 0.03 9.75 -23.15
N SER A 117 -1.22 9.84 -22.72
CA SER A 117 -2.27 10.57 -23.44
C SER A 117 -2.26 12.07 -23.15
N GLY A 118 -1.83 12.47 -21.95
CA GLY A 118 -1.97 13.83 -21.43
C GLY A 118 -3.39 14.18 -21.00
N GLU A 119 -4.34 13.24 -21.08
CA GLU A 119 -5.72 13.43 -20.63
C GLU A 119 -5.83 13.12 -19.14
N ASN A 120 -6.55 13.99 -18.41
CA ASN A 120 -6.79 13.78 -16.99
C ASN A 120 -7.85 12.68 -16.77
N ILE A 121 -7.42 11.58 -16.16
CA ILE A 121 -8.25 10.45 -15.75
C ILE A 121 -8.57 10.57 -14.25
N TYR A 122 -7.54 10.79 -13.44
CA TYR A 122 -7.62 11.07 -11.99
C TYR A 122 -6.74 12.26 -11.63
N ASP A 123 -7.22 13.06 -10.67
CA ASP A 123 -6.54 14.26 -10.19
C ASP A 123 -5.39 13.92 -9.24
N ALA A 124 -5.48 12.80 -8.53
CA ALA A 124 -4.43 12.25 -7.70
C ALA A 124 -4.39 10.71 -7.77
N TYR A 125 -3.20 10.17 -7.59
CA TYR A 125 -2.94 8.73 -7.52
C TYR A 125 -2.20 8.45 -6.21
N VAL A 126 -2.67 7.47 -5.46
CA VAL A 126 -1.83 6.81 -4.46
C VAL A 126 -1.10 5.68 -5.18
N ASN A 127 0.21 5.84 -5.37
CA ASN A 127 1.03 4.94 -6.16
C ASN A 127 2.39 4.74 -5.49
N ASP A 128 3.06 3.64 -5.81
CA ASP A 128 4.31 3.26 -5.15
C ASP A 128 5.41 4.35 -5.30
N SER A 129 6.21 4.49 -4.25
CA SER A 129 7.42 5.32 -4.21
C SER A 129 8.46 4.88 -5.24
N ASP A 130 8.46 3.63 -5.69
CA ASP A 130 9.31 3.13 -6.77
C ASP A 130 9.13 3.87 -8.10
N LEU A 131 8.00 4.56 -8.27
CA LEU A 131 7.77 5.42 -9.42
C LEU A 131 8.46 6.79 -9.31
N ILE A 132 9.19 7.09 -8.23
CA ILE A 132 9.91 8.36 -8.06
C ILE A 132 10.81 8.67 -9.25
N GLY A 133 11.52 7.66 -9.76
CA GLY A 133 12.35 7.79 -10.94
C GLY A 133 11.56 8.10 -12.22
N THR A 134 10.33 7.65 -12.32
CA THR A 134 9.41 7.94 -13.44
C THR A 134 8.89 9.38 -13.33
N HIS A 135 8.40 9.76 -12.14
CA HIS A 135 7.86 11.09 -11.87
C HIS A 135 8.90 12.19 -12.11
N TRP A 136 10.11 12.01 -11.56
CA TRP A 136 11.23 12.91 -11.77
C TRP A 136 11.65 12.99 -13.25
N ARG A 137 11.74 11.88 -13.98
CA ARG A 137 12.23 11.95 -15.38
C ARG A 137 11.21 12.51 -16.35
N TYR A 138 9.94 12.17 -16.17
CA TYR A 138 8.90 12.54 -17.14
C TYR A 138 8.33 13.93 -16.86
N GLN A 139 8.47 14.44 -15.63
CA GLN A 139 7.99 15.77 -15.24
C GLN A 139 6.49 15.96 -15.52
N GLN A 140 5.72 14.87 -15.32
CA GLN A 140 4.25 14.84 -15.47
C GLN A 140 3.53 14.75 -14.12
N ALA A 141 4.26 14.51 -13.03
CA ALA A 141 3.78 14.73 -11.66
C ALA A 141 4.17 16.15 -11.21
N ARG A 142 3.38 16.72 -10.29
CA ARG A 142 3.73 18.00 -9.68
C ARG A 142 4.93 17.80 -8.76
N ASN A 143 5.93 18.66 -8.90
CA ASN A 143 6.96 18.83 -7.89
C ASN A 143 6.33 19.52 -6.68
N LEU A 144 6.19 18.79 -5.58
CA LEU A 144 5.49 19.25 -4.38
C LEU A 144 6.30 20.31 -3.62
N THR A 145 7.63 20.23 -3.64
CA THR A 145 8.49 21.28 -3.04
C THR A 145 8.23 22.65 -3.66
N ASP A 146 8.28 22.76 -4.98
CA ASP A 146 8.07 24.02 -5.68
C ASP A 146 6.59 24.44 -5.67
N TRP A 147 5.68 23.46 -5.75
CA TRP A 147 4.24 23.73 -5.75
C TRP A 147 3.78 24.30 -4.40
N MET A 148 4.17 23.68 -3.28
CA MET A 148 3.83 24.17 -1.93
C MET A 148 4.45 25.55 -1.65
N ALA A 149 5.66 25.83 -2.16
CA ALA A 149 6.29 27.15 -2.04
C ALA A 149 5.67 28.22 -2.97
N GLY A 150 4.90 27.82 -3.97
CA GLY A 150 4.38 28.66 -5.04
C GLY A 150 2.86 28.61 -5.13
N GLU A 151 2.35 28.01 -6.21
CA GLU A 151 0.91 27.99 -6.54
C GLU A 151 0.04 27.32 -5.48
N GLY A 152 0.59 26.37 -4.74
CA GLY A 152 -0.07 25.63 -3.67
C GLY A 152 0.08 26.26 -2.27
N ALA A 153 0.75 27.40 -2.14
CA ALA A 153 1.05 27.98 -0.83
C ALA A 153 -0.20 28.28 0.01
N ASP A 154 -1.27 28.79 -0.62
CA ASP A 154 -2.54 29.11 0.05
C ASP A 154 -3.32 27.85 0.50
N VAL A 155 -2.95 26.67 0.00
CA VAL A 155 -3.58 25.37 0.31
C VAL A 155 -2.59 24.36 0.91
N THR A 156 -1.41 24.82 1.32
CA THR A 156 -0.44 24.00 2.05
C THR A 156 -0.71 24.18 3.54
N SER A 157 -1.00 23.08 4.25
CA SER A 157 -1.34 23.16 5.67
C SER A 157 -0.18 23.75 6.47
N PRO A 158 -0.42 24.73 7.36
CA PRO A 158 0.62 25.24 8.26
C PRO A 158 1.06 24.20 9.30
N THR A 159 0.31 23.11 9.47
CA THR A 159 0.64 21.98 10.36
C THR A 159 1.34 20.84 9.63
N LEU A 160 1.52 20.92 8.30
CA LEU A 160 2.23 19.90 7.53
C LEU A 160 3.73 19.96 7.86
N ASP A 161 4.20 18.99 8.63
CA ASP A 161 5.62 18.84 9.00
C ASP A 161 6.29 17.80 8.11
N ILE A 162 6.85 18.24 6.97
CA ILE A 162 7.52 17.35 6.02
C ILE A 162 8.70 16.61 6.67
N ASP A 163 9.39 17.24 7.62
CA ASP A 163 10.55 16.66 8.29
C ASP A 163 10.16 15.53 9.28
N ASP A 164 8.88 15.44 9.67
CA ASP A 164 8.34 14.38 10.54
C ASP A 164 7.92 13.13 9.75
N PHE A 165 7.83 13.22 8.41
CA PHE A 165 7.60 12.03 7.59
C PHE A 165 8.84 11.14 7.60
N ILE A 166 8.62 9.87 7.90
CA ILE A 166 9.63 8.83 7.65
C ILE A 166 9.75 8.66 6.13
N GLY A 167 10.94 8.33 5.61
CA GLY A 167 11.09 7.82 4.24
C GLY A 167 10.86 8.82 3.09
N THR A 168 10.91 10.13 3.33
CA THR A 168 10.84 11.15 2.25
C THR A 168 11.92 10.99 1.18
N ASP A 169 13.03 10.35 1.51
CA ASP A 169 14.11 10.06 0.56
C ASP A 169 13.65 9.12 -0.58
N PHE A 170 12.67 8.24 -0.33
CA PHE A 170 12.08 7.38 -1.36
C PHE A 170 11.17 8.15 -2.33
N THR A 171 10.66 9.31 -1.92
CA THR A 171 9.76 10.14 -2.73
C THR A 171 10.38 11.44 -3.19
N THR A 172 11.70 11.58 -2.99
CA THR A 172 12.50 12.74 -3.39
C THR A 172 13.38 12.40 -4.59
N GLY A 173 13.26 13.20 -5.66
CA GLY A 173 14.04 13.03 -6.87
C GLY A 173 15.53 13.34 -6.66
N PRO A 174 16.42 12.87 -7.55
CA PRO A 174 17.84 13.23 -7.55
C PRO A 174 18.15 14.74 -7.62
N ASP A 175 17.16 15.56 -7.95
CA ASP A 175 17.22 17.03 -7.91
C ASP A 175 16.91 17.62 -6.52
N GLY A 176 16.70 16.78 -5.51
CA GLY A 176 16.43 17.16 -4.11
C GLY A 176 15.00 17.66 -3.89
N LYS A 177 14.07 17.32 -4.78
CA LYS A 177 12.68 17.78 -4.73
C LYS A 177 11.70 16.65 -4.47
N LEU A 178 10.71 16.91 -3.64
CA LEU A 178 9.65 15.97 -3.29
C LEU A 178 8.62 15.87 -4.43
N TYR A 179 8.30 14.65 -4.87
CA TYR A 179 7.32 14.40 -5.94
C TYR A 179 6.10 13.61 -5.47
N GLN A 180 6.20 12.90 -4.34
CA GLN A 180 5.09 12.20 -3.69
C GLN A 180 5.11 12.55 -2.20
N LEU A 181 3.93 12.78 -1.61
CA LEU A 181 3.80 12.80 -0.16
C LEU A 181 3.73 11.34 0.32
N PRO A 182 4.57 10.91 1.27
CA PRO A 182 4.42 9.59 1.86
C PRO A 182 3.06 9.51 2.54
N ASP A 183 2.19 8.66 2.02
CA ASP A 183 0.82 8.45 2.52
C ASP A 183 0.75 7.22 3.43
N GLN A 184 1.49 6.18 3.02
CA GLN A 184 1.55 4.91 3.72
C GLN A 184 2.94 4.28 3.61
N GLN A 185 3.31 3.53 4.65
CA GLN A 185 4.57 2.81 4.71
C GLN A 185 4.38 1.42 5.30
N PHE A 186 5.06 0.45 4.72
CA PHE A 186 5.06 -0.91 5.19
C PHE A 186 6.46 -1.33 5.59
N ALA A 187 6.62 -1.76 6.83
CA ALA A 187 7.81 -2.48 7.21
C ALA A 187 7.71 -3.90 6.66
N ASN A 188 8.82 -4.39 6.11
CA ASN A 188 8.92 -5.76 5.64
C ASN A 188 9.56 -6.63 6.73
N LEU A 189 8.81 -7.60 7.25
CA LEU A 189 9.16 -8.35 8.46
C LEU A 189 9.23 -9.86 8.21
N TYR A 190 9.83 -10.57 9.16
CA TYR A 190 9.67 -12.02 9.27
C TYR A 190 8.52 -12.31 10.24
N TRP A 191 7.50 -13.02 9.78
CA TRP A 191 6.37 -13.46 10.58
C TRP A 191 6.43 -14.97 10.80
N PHE A 192 6.02 -15.44 11.99
CA PHE A 192 5.96 -16.86 12.32
C PHE A 192 4.92 -17.18 13.41
N ARG A 193 4.51 -18.45 13.48
CA ARG A 193 3.64 -19.00 14.52
C ARG A 193 4.41 -19.26 15.81
N TYR A 194 4.34 -18.31 16.74
CA TYR A 194 5.04 -18.40 18.01
C TYR A 194 4.67 -19.65 18.82
N ASP A 195 3.39 -19.99 18.87
CA ASP A 195 2.86 -21.19 19.50
C ASP A 195 3.45 -22.47 18.90
N TRP A 196 3.59 -22.55 17.57
CA TRP A 196 4.19 -23.72 16.92
C TRP A 196 5.70 -23.82 17.17
N PHE A 197 6.39 -22.68 17.26
CA PHE A 197 7.84 -22.62 17.50
C PHE A 197 8.21 -22.87 18.96
N THR A 198 7.25 -22.72 19.88
CA THR A 198 7.42 -22.94 21.32
C THR A 198 6.79 -24.23 21.83
N ASP A 199 6.08 -24.97 20.98
CA ASP A 199 5.60 -26.31 21.30
C ASP A 199 6.76 -27.30 21.52
N GLU A 200 6.76 -27.98 22.66
CA GLU A 200 7.86 -28.86 23.09
C GLU A 200 8.07 -30.04 22.12
N GLN A 201 6.98 -30.58 21.55
CA GLN A 201 7.06 -31.71 20.63
C GLN A 201 7.64 -31.27 19.29
N ASN A 202 7.20 -30.13 18.74
CA ASN A 202 7.76 -29.55 17.53
C ASN A 202 9.26 -29.26 17.67
N GLN A 203 9.68 -28.70 18.81
CA GLN A 203 11.10 -28.46 19.09
C GLN A 203 11.91 -29.77 19.12
N ALA A 204 11.38 -30.80 19.78
CA ALA A 204 12.04 -32.12 19.86
C ALA A 204 12.14 -32.79 18.48
N ASP A 205 11.05 -32.85 17.73
CA ASP A 205 10.97 -33.46 16.40
C ASP A 205 11.88 -32.74 15.40
N PHE A 206 11.89 -31.40 15.43
CA PHE A 206 12.75 -30.59 14.57
C PHE A 206 14.23 -30.86 14.86
N LYS A 207 14.60 -30.87 16.15
CA LYS A 207 15.98 -31.14 16.57
C LYS A 207 16.43 -32.55 16.23
N GLU A 208 15.55 -33.54 16.34
CA GLU A 208 15.85 -34.91 15.91
C GLU A 208 16.09 -34.98 14.39
N LYS A 209 15.28 -34.28 13.59
CA LYS A 209 15.37 -34.30 12.13
C LYS A 209 16.57 -33.51 11.58
N TYR A 210 16.82 -32.30 12.08
CA TYR A 210 17.80 -31.36 11.51
C TYR A 210 19.07 -31.19 12.35
N GLY A 211 19.08 -31.64 13.60
CA GLY A 211 20.27 -31.62 14.46
C GLY A 211 20.57 -30.27 15.12
N TYR A 212 19.64 -29.30 15.08
CA TYR A 212 19.73 -28.01 15.79
C TYR A 212 18.35 -27.57 16.30
N ASP A 213 18.32 -26.57 17.19
CA ASP A 213 17.08 -26.13 17.84
C ASP A 213 16.18 -25.34 16.88
N LEU A 214 14.86 -25.59 16.94
CA LEU A 214 13.85 -24.79 16.22
C LEU A 214 13.81 -23.36 16.78
N GLY A 215 13.81 -22.36 15.90
CA GLY A 215 13.77 -20.95 16.27
C GLY A 215 13.73 -20.03 15.07
N VAL A 216 13.84 -18.71 15.31
CA VAL A 216 13.88 -17.71 14.23
C VAL A 216 15.07 -18.00 13.30
N PRO A 217 14.84 -18.17 11.97
CA PRO A 217 15.89 -18.57 11.05
C PRO A 217 16.93 -17.47 10.88
N VAL A 218 18.20 -17.84 11.00
CA VAL A 218 19.35 -16.90 10.85
C VAL A 218 19.95 -16.91 9.44
N ASN A 219 19.45 -17.77 8.54
CA ASN A 219 19.88 -17.86 7.14
C ASN A 219 18.83 -18.61 6.30
N TRP A 220 19.04 -18.61 4.98
CA TRP A 220 18.18 -19.25 3.98
C TRP A 220 17.99 -20.75 4.18
N SER A 221 19.04 -21.49 4.58
CA SER A 221 18.93 -22.92 4.83
C SER A 221 18.08 -23.23 6.06
N ALA A 222 18.23 -22.45 7.14
CA ALA A 222 17.38 -22.59 8.32
C ALA A 222 15.91 -22.29 8.01
N TYR A 223 15.64 -21.26 7.18
CA TYR A 223 14.28 -20.99 6.73
C TYR A 223 13.70 -22.17 5.95
N GLU A 224 14.46 -22.73 5.01
CA GLU A 224 14.05 -23.87 4.18
C GLU A 224 13.79 -25.13 5.01
N ASP A 225 14.65 -25.45 5.98
CA ASP A 225 14.47 -26.59 6.88
C ASP A 225 13.18 -26.45 7.71
N ILE A 226 12.89 -25.26 8.21
CA ILE A 226 11.64 -24.98 8.94
C ILE A 226 10.43 -25.10 8.00
N ALA A 227 10.55 -24.60 6.76
CA ALA A 227 9.49 -24.70 5.78
C ALA A 227 9.18 -26.17 5.42
N GLU A 228 10.22 -26.97 5.21
CA GLU A 228 10.10 -28.40 4.97
C GLU A 228 9.57 -29.15 6.20
N PHE A 229 9.96 -28.74 7.41
CA PHE A 229 9.52 -29.38 8.65
C PHE A 229 8.01 -29.29 8.82
N PHE A 230 7.42 -28.11 8.64
CA PHE A 230 6.00 -27.91 8.88
C PHE A 230 5.12 -28.39 7.71
N THR A 231 5.59 -28.27 6.47
CA THR A 231 4.75 -28.58 5.30
C THR A 231 4.28 -30.03 5.28
N GLY A 232 2.96 -30.23 5.15
CA GLY A 232 2.31 -31.55 5.06
C GLY A 232 2.08 -32.22 6.41
N ARG A 233 2.38 -31.54 7.53
CA ARG A 233 1.97 -32.01 8.87
C ARG A 233 0.51 -31.68 9.11
N GLU A 234 -0.12 -32.46 9.98
CA GLU A 234 -1.46 -32.17 10.50
C GLU A 234 -1.31 -31.52 11.89
N ILE A 235 -1.75 -30.28 12.04
CA ILE A 235 -1.79 -29.55 13.31
C ILE A 235 -3.23 -29.04 13.49
N ASP A 236 -3.83 -29.26 14.65
CA ASP A 236 -5.23 -28.90 14.95
C ASP A 236 -6.26 -29.42 13.93
N GLY A 237 -5.98 -30.59 13.32
CA GLY A 237 -6.87 -31.24 12.37
C GLY A 237 -6.86 -30.65 10.95
N GLN A 238 -5.89 -29.78 10.64
CA GLN A 238 -5.66 -29.25 9.30
C GLN A 238 -4.24 -29.55 8.81
N GLU A 239 -4.11 -29.77 7.51
CA GLU A 239 -2.79 -29.80 6.85
C GLU A 239 -2.20 -28.39 6.85
N VAL A 240 -0.91 -28.28 7.19
CA VAL A 240 -0.24 -26.99 7.31
C VAL A 240 0.92 -26.84 6.33
N TYR A 241 1.30 -25.60 6.08
CA TYR A 241 2.33 -25.17 5.14
C TYR A 241 3.43 -24.43 5.87
N GLY A 242 4.68 -24.74 5.53
CA GLY A 242 5.82 -24.14 6.20
C GLY A 242 6.24 -22.78 5.66
N HIS A 243 5.60 -22.27 4.61
CA HIS A 243 5.91 -21.02 3.96
C HIS A 243 4.65 -20.39 3.34
N MET A 244 4.67 -19.07 3.14
CA MET A 244 3.71 -18.36 2.31
C MET A 244 4.42 -17.31 1.45
N ASP A 245 4.04 -17.24 0.19
CA ASP A 245 4.36 -16.17 -0.79
C ASP A 245 3.28 -16.21 -1.89
N TYR A 246 3.38 -15.41 -2.94
CA TYR A 246 2.39 -15.33 -4.02
C TYR A 246 3.05 -15.27 -5.39
N GLY A 247 2.36 -15.76 -6.43
CA GLY A 247 3.00 -15.94 -7.74
C GLY A 247 2.21 -15.62 -9.00
N LYS A 248 1.04 -14.98 -8.88
CA LYS A 248 0.33 -14.48 -10.06
C LYS A 248 1.15 -13.38 -10.74
N LYS A 249 1.19 -13.41 -12.06
CA LYS A 249 1.81 -12.34 -12.86
C LYS A 249 0.98 -11.08 -12.73
N ASP A 250 1.53 -10.12 -12.01
CA ASP A 250 0.91 -8.85 -11.60
C ASP A 250 2.04 -7.88 -11.22
N PRO A 251 1.86 -6.54 -11.27
CA PRO A 251 2.90 -5.59 -10.84
C PRO A 251 3.41 -5.82 -9.43
N SER A 252 2.54 -6.23 -8.50
CA SER A 252 2.92 -6.59 -7.13
C SER A 252 3.96 -7.71 -7.05
N LEU A 253 4.00 -8.61 -8.05
CA LEU A 253 5.05 -9.63 -8.13
C LEU A 253 6.38 -9.03 -8.57
N GLY A 254 6.37 -7.97 -9.38
CA GLY A 254 7.56 -7.19 -9.71
C GLY A 254 8.22 -6.61 -8.45
N TRP A 255 7.42 -5.88 -7.66
CA TRP A 255 7.83 -5.25 -6.39
C TRP A 255 8.32 -6.28 -5.38
N ARG A 256 7.61 -7.42 -5.28
CA ARG A 256 8.04 -8.58 -4.46
C ARG A 256 9.49 -8.98 -4.71
N PHE A 257 9.92 -8.93 -5.96
CA PHE A 257 11.29 -9.26 -6.31
C PHE A 257 12.26 -8.13 -6.02
N THR A 258 11.94 -6.91 -6.44
CA THR A 258 12.85 -5.76 -6.34
C THR A 258 13.07 -5.32 -4.90
N ASP A 259 12.01 -5.33 -4.09
CA ASP A 259 12.02 -4.75 -2.74
C ASP A 259 12.52 -5.76 -1.70
N ALA A 260 12.44 -7.06 -2.03
CA ALA A 260 12.69 -8.14 -1.09
C ALA A 260 13.64 -9.19 -1.64
N TRP A 261 13.17 -10.05 -2.54
CA TRP A 261 13.90 -11.27 -2.93
C TRP A 261 15.28 -10.99 -3.55
N LEU A 262 15.40 -9.98 -4.41
CA LEU A 262 16.67 -9.59 -5.03
C LEU A 262 17.64 -9.04 -3.98
N SER A 263 17.24 -8.01 -3.24
CA SER A 263 18.06 -7.37 -2.21
C SER A 263 18.55 -8.37 -1.15
N MET A 264 17.66 -9.25 -0.68
CA MET A 264 17.97 -10.26 0.34
C MET A 264 18.87 -11.39 -0.15
N ALA A 265 18.89 -11.65 -1.46
CA ALA A 265 19.87 -12.53 -2.08
C ALA A 265 21.22 -11.84 -2.33
N GLY A 266 21.32 -10.54 -2.09
CA GLY A 266 22.52 -9.72 -2.28
C GLY A 266 22.67 -9.15 -3.68
N ASN A 267 21.55 -8.89 -4.38
CA ASN A 267 21.53 -8.21 -5.66
C ASN A 267 21.76 -6.70 -5.48
N GLY A 268 22.56 -6.10 -6.35
CA GLY A 268 22.86 -4.67 -6.32
C GLY A 268 23.93 -4.26 -5.30
N ASP A 269 24.26 -2.97 -5.31
CA ASP A 269 25.22 -2.36 -4.39
C ASP A 269 24.52 -1.97 -3.08
N LYS A 270 25.29 -1.81 -1.99
CA LYS A 270 24.73 -1.37 -0.71
C LYS A 270 24.54 0.15 -0.69
N GLY A 271 23.38 0.61 -0.26
CA GLY A 271 23.07 2.02 -0.09
C GLY A 271 21.67 2.21 0.50
N GLU A 272 21.36 3.45 0.90
CA GLU A 272 20.06 3.90 1.36
C GLU A 272 19.70 5.19 0.61
N PRO A 273 18.45 5.39 0.15
CA PRO A 273 17.37 4.40 0.14
C PRO A 273 17.65 3.22 -0.82
N ASN A 274 18.51 3.42 -1.83
CA ASN A 274 18.89 2.40 -2.82
C ASN A 274 20.41 2.29 -2.98
N GLY A 275 20.85 1.16 -3.55
CA GLY A 275 22.25 0.92 -3.91
C GLY A 275 22.77 1.81 -5.06
N LEU A 276 24.04 2.22 -5.00
CA LEU A 276 24.73 2.89 -6.11
C LEU A 276 26.12 2.28 -6.38
N PRO A 277 26.55 2.17 -7.67
CA PRO A 277 25.83 2.56 -8.89
C PRO A 277 24.78 1.54 -9.38
N VAL A 278 24.66 0.35 -8.79
CA VAL A 278 23.62 -0.63 -9.12
C VAL A 278 22.61 -0.69 -7.97
N ASP A 279 21.35 -0.39 -8.25
CA ASP A 279 20.28 -0.49 -7.26
C ASP A 279 19.85 -1.95 -7.00
N GLU A 280 18.96 -2.16 -6.03
CA GLU A 280 18.37 -3.45 -5.67
C GLU A 280 17.50 -4.07 -6.77
N TRP A 281 17.08 -3.28 -7.77
CA TRP A 281 16.47 -3.76 -9.02
C TRP A 281 17.50 -4.34 -10.00
N GLY A 282 18.79 -4.19 -9.70
CA GLY A 282 19.90 -4.58 -10.55
C GLY A 282 20.14 -3.61 -11.70
N ILE A 283 19.58 -2.41 -11.65
CA ILE A 283 19.74 -1.39 -12.67
C ILE A 283 20.92 -0.50 -12.29
N ARG A 284 21.90 -0.45 -13.20
CA ARG A 284 23.04 0.45 -13.08
C ARG A 284 22.65 1.84 -13.54
N VAL A 285 22.93 2.84 -12.72
CA VAL A 285 22.83 4.27 -13.06
C VAL A 285 24.20 4.93 -13.20
N ASN A 286 24.24 6.06 -13.91
CA ASN A 286 25.40 6.96 -13.96
C ASN A 286 25.29 8.08 -12.90
N GLU A 287 26.28 8.97 -12.86
CA GLU A 287 26.35 10.11 -11.92
C GLU A 287 25.17 11.09 -12.03
N ASN A 288 24.40 11.05 -13.13
CA ASN A 288 23.20 11.86 -13.35
C ASN A 288 21.91 11.06 -13.09
N SER A 289 21.99 9.93 -12.39
CA SER A 289 20.88 9.01 -12.13
C SER A 289 20.17 8.56 -13.42
N GLN A 290 20.91 8.33 -14.51
CA GLN A 290 20.35 7.78 -15.76
C GLN A 290 20.66 6.28 -15.85
N PRO A 291 19.68 5.41 -16.20
CA PRO A 291 19.92 3.98 -16.36
C PRO A 291 20.86 3.72 -17.54
N VAL A 292 21.93 2.96 -17.31
CA VAL A 292 22.99 2.66 -18.30
C VAL A 292 23.30 1.17 -18.48
N GLY A 293 22.74 0.30 -17.63
CA GLY A 293 22.88 -1.15 -17.76
C GLY A 293 21.95 -1.90 -16.82
N SER A 294 21.52 -3.10 -17.21
CA SER A 294 20.67 -3.97 -16.38
C SER A 294 21.23 -5.38 -16.20
N CYS A 295 22.06 -5.86 -17.15
CA CYS A 295 22.70 -7.17 -17.03
C CYS A 295 24.17 -7.05 -16.60
N VAL A 296 24.73 -8.13 -16.06
CA VAL A 296 26.14 -8.21 -15.62
C VAL A 296 27.11 -7.78 -16.72
N ALA A 297 26.85 -8.18 -17.97
CA ALA A 297 27.68 -7.79 -19.12
C ALA A 297 27.66 -6.29 -19.43
N ARG A 298 26.68 -5.54 -18.89
CA ARG A 298 26.52 -4.08 -18.99
C ARG A 298 26.73 -3.38 -17.64
N GLY A 299 27.19 -4.10 -16.63
CA GLY A 299 27.44 -3.60 -15.28
C GLY A 299 26.20 -3.45 -14.40
N GLY A 300 25.02 -3.93 -14.82
CA GLY A 300 23.88 -4.12 -13.91
C GLY A 300 23.89 -5.52 -13.30
N ASP A 301 22.82 -5.91 -12.61
CA ASP A 301 22.75 -7.17 -11.86
C ASP A 301 21.41 -7.93 -11.99
N THR A 302 20.46 -7.46 -12.81
CA THR A 302 19.15 -8.11 -13.00
C THR A 302 19.24 -9.57 -13.46
N ASN A 303 20.39 -10.01 -13.99
CA ASN A 303 20.66 -11.41 -14.35
C ASN A 303 21.90 -12.01 -13.64
N GLY A 304 22.31 -11.41 -12.53
CA GLY A 304 23.45 -11.86 -11.74
C GLY A 304 23.17 -13.10 -10.91
N PRO A 305 24.20 -13.67 -10.25
CA PRO A 305 24.06 -14.87 -9.44
C PRO A 305 23.02 -14.74 -8.31
N ALA A 306 22.92 -13.57 -7.67
CA ALA A 306 21.94 -13.29 -6.62
C ALA A 306 20.50 -13.34 -7.18
N ALA A 307 20.24 -12.65 -8.30
CA ALA A 307 18.95 -12.69 -8.99
C ALA A 307 18.56 -14.10 -9.45
N VAL A 308 19.53 -14.87 -9.96
CA VAL A 308 19.28 -16.27 -10.35
C VAL A 308 18.98 -17.13 -9.12
N TYR A 309 19.69 -16.94 -8.01
CA TYR A 309 19.44 -17.67 -6.77
C TYR A 309 18.05 -17.35 -6.20
N SER A 310 17.67 -16.08 -6.13
CA SER A 310 16.39 -15.64 -5.56
C SER A 310 15.20 -16.21 -6.34
N ILE A 311 15.20 -16.09 -7.67
CA ILE A 311 14.12 -16.62 -8.52
C ILE A 311 14.00 -18.14 -8.38
N ASN A 312 15.13 -18.87 -8.38
CA ASN A 312 15.09 -20.32 -8.22
C ASN A 312 14.56 -20.72 -6.85
N LYS A 313 14.98 -20.06 -5.76
CA LYS A 313 14.52 -20.37 -4.41
C LYS A 313 13.06 -20.01 -4.18
N TYR A 314 12.63 -18.84 -4.66
CA TYR A 314 11.22 -18.46 -4.66
C TYR A 314 10.36 -19.50 -5.37
N ILE A 315 10.72 -19.90 -6.61
CA ILE A 315 9.95 -20.92 -7.35
C ILE A 315 9.95 -22.26 -6.59
N GLU A 316 11.09 -22.66 -6.03
CA GLU A 316 11.19 -23.90 -5.27
C GLU A 316 10.27 -23.87 -4.04
N TRP A 317 10.33 -22.81 -3.23
CA TRP A 317 9.57 -22.71 -1.99
C TRP A 317 8.08 -22.49 -2.22
N LEU A 318 7.70 -21.69 -3.21
CA LEU A 318 6.29 -21.51 -3.58
C LEU A 318 5.65 -22.83 -4.01
N ASN A 319 6.38 -23.68 -4.74
CA ASN A 319 5.85 -24.98 -5.18
C ASN A 319 5.89 -26.06 -4.10
N LYS A 320 6.88 -26.03 -3.20
CA LYS A 320 7.09 -27.10 -2.21
C LYS A 320 6.42 -26.84 -0.88
N TYR A 321 6.36 -25.59 -0.43
CA TYR A 321 6.12 -25.26 0.98
C TYR A 321 4.97 -24.27 1.21
N ALA A 322 4.40 -23.70 0.13
CA ALA A 322 3.23 -22.82 0.20
C ALA A 322 1.95 -23.57 -0.23
N PRO A 323 0.75 -23.04 0.13
CA PRO A 323 -0.52 -23.56 -0.38
C PRO A 323 -0.55 -23.61 -1.93
N PRO A 324 -1.12 -24.66 -2.56
CA PRO A 324 -1.13 -24.79 -4.02
C PRO A 324 -1.75 -23.60 -4.76
N GLU A 325 -2.75 -22.95 -4.16
CA GLU A 325 -3.43 -21.77 -4.68
C GLU A 325 -2.57 -20.50 -4.66
N ALA A 326 -1.49 -20.46 -3.88
CA ALA A 326 -0.61 -19.29 -3.71
C ALA A 326 0.01 -18.82 -5.05
N ALA A 327 0.30 -19.75 -5.95
CA ALA A 327 0.79 -19.43 -7.30
C ALA A 327 -0.22 -18.63 -8.15
N GLY A 328 -1.50 -18.66 -7.78
CA GLY A 328 -2.57 -17.90 -8.42
C GLY A 328 -2.93 -16.59 -7.72
N MET A 329 -2.30 -16.27 -6.59
CA MET A 329 -2.60 -15.09 -5.78
C MET A 329 -1.77 -13.87 -6.18
N VAL A 330 -2.35 -12.67 -6.03
CA VAL A 330 -1.64 -11.39 -5.96
C VAL A 330 -1.35 -10.98 -4.51
N PHE A 331 -0.61 -9.89 -4.30
CA PHE A 331 -0.25 -9.37 -2.98
C PHE A 331 -1.43 -9.23 -2.01
N GLY A 332 -2.49 -8.52 -2.40
CA GLY A 332 -3.67 -8.33 -1.54
C GLY A 332 -4.45 -9.60 -1.24
N GLU A 333 -4.35 -10.64 -2.08
CA GLU A 333 -4.99 -11.95 -1.84
C GLU A 333 -4.16 -12.81 -0.87
N ALA A 334 -2.83 -12.72 -0.97
CA ALA A 334 -1.90 -13.53 -0.19
C ALA A 334 -1.57 -12.97 1.19
N GLY A 335 -1.54 -11.65 1.34
CA GLY A 335 -1.18 -10.97 2.58
C GLY A 335 -1.96 -11.43 3.83
N PRO A 336 -3.29 -11.60 3.75
CA PRO A 336 -4.10 -12.08 4.87
C PRO A 336 -4.06 -13.60 5.11
N VAL A 337 -3.46 -14.40 4.22
CA VAL A 337 -3.50 -15.88 4.31
C VAL A 337 -2.92 -16.43 5.62
N PRO A 338 -1.79 -15.92 6.17
CA PRO A 338 -1.27 -16.40 7.44
C PRO A 338 -2.28 -16.34 8.59
N ALA A 339 -3.17 -15.34 8.59
CA ALA A 339 -4.23 -15.17 9.60
C ALA A 339 -5.18 -16.37 9.70
N GLN A 340 -5.26 -17.18 8.64
CA GLN A 340 -6.14 -18.35 8.55
C GLN A 340 -5.59 -19.56 9.35
N GLY A 341 -4.34 -19.49 9.83
CA GLY A 341 -3.80 -20.45 10.78
C GLY A 341 -3.10 -21.67 10.19
N ALA A 342 -2.97 -21.78 8.87
CA ALA A 342 -2.33 -22.91 8.21
C ALA A 342 -0.86 -22.66 7.80
N ILE A 343 -0.32 -21.46 8.04
CA ILE A 343 1.04 -21.07 7.66
C ILE A 343 1.93 -21.02 8.90
N ALA A 344 3.09 -21.68 8.86
CA ALA A 344 4.05 -21.68 9.98
C ALA A 344 4.89 -20.41 10.05
N GLN A 345 5.32 -19.89 8.90
CA GLN A 345 6.16 -18.71 8.77
C GLN A 345 6.00 -18.07 7.39
N GLN A 346 6.28 -16.78 7.32
CA GLN A 346 6.34 -16.01 6.10
C GLN A 346 7.54 -15.08 6.17
N MET A 347 8.42 -15.20 5.18
CA MET A 347 9.38 -14.14 4.94
C MET A 347 8.74 -13.05 4.12
N PHE A 348 9.23 -11.86 4.37
CA PHE A 348 8.77 -10.65 3.74
C PHE A 348 7.26 -10.39 3.96
N TRP A 349 6.79 -10.54 5.19
CA TRP A 349 5.43 -10.18 5.55
C TRP A 349 5.35 -8.66 5.75
N TYR A 350 4.44 -8.01 5.02
CA TYR A 350 4.28 -6.57 5.04
C TYR A 350 3.30 -6.14 6.13
N THR A 351 3.64 -5.11 6.89
CA THR A 351 2.75 -4.56 7.94
C THR A 351 1.43 -3.98 7.41
N ALA A 352 1.27 -3.87 6.09
CA ALA A 352 0.00 -3.59 5.42
C ALA A 352 -1.16 -4.46 5.92
N PHE A 353 -0.86 -5.72 6.26
CA PHE A 353 -1.84 -6.72 6.65
C PHE A 353 -1.96 -6.87 8.17
N THR A 354 -1.37 -5.96 8.96
CA THR A 354 -1.44 -6.04 10.44
C THR A 354 -2.88 -6.13 10.92
N ALA A 355 -3.79 -5.34 10.32
CA ALA A 355 -5.20 -5.34 10.69
C ALA A 355 -5.89 -6.70 10.49
N ASP A 356 -5.43 -7.52 9.53
CA ASP A 356 -5.93 -8.88 9.33
C ASP A 356 -5.36 -9.87 10.34
N MET A 357 -4.16 -9.61 10.85
CA MET A 357 -3.42 -10.49 11.75
C MET A 357 -3.76 -10.30 13.22
N VAL A 358 -4.50 -9.26 13.60
CA VAL A 358 -4.82 -8.92 15.01
C VAL A 358 -6.31 -8.99 15.33
N LYS A 359 -7.11 -9.65 14.49
CA LYS A 359 -8.56 -9.79 14.70
C LYS A 359 -8.85 -10.78 15.84
N ASP A 360 -9.75 -10.40 16.75
CA ASP A 360 -10.16 -11.28 17.84
C ASP A 360 -10.69 -12.64 17.33
N GLY A 361 -10.20 -13.72 17.93
CA GLY A 361 -10.69 -15.08 17.70
C GLY A 361 -10.21 -15.75 16.41
N ILE A 362 -9.23 -15.18 15.71
CA ILE A 362 -8.55 -15.86 14.61
C ILE A 362 -7.47 -16.83 15.14
N PRO A 363 -7.11 -17.88 14.39
CA PRO A 363 -6.17 -18.92 14.85
C PRO A 363 -4.75 -18.45 15.24
N VAL A 364 -4.36 -17.23 14.87
CA VAL A 364 -3.02 -16.68 15.10
C VAL A 364 -2.96 -15.60 16.18
N VAL A 365 -4.06 -15.38 16.89
CA VAL A 365 -4.18 -14.42 18.01
C VAL A 365 -4.58 -15.21 19.25
N ASP A 366 -3.84 -15.05 20.33
CA ASP A 366 -4.14 -15.71 21.60
C ASP A 366 -5.09 -14.85 22.46
N ALA A 367 -5.21 -15.16 23.75
CA ALA A 367 -6.11 -14.41 24.63
C ALA A 367 -5.52 -13.06 25.05
N GLU A 368 -4.22 -12.85 24.85
CA GLU A 368 -3.47 -11.65 25.19
C GLU A 368 -3.45 -10.62 24.04
N GLY A 369 -3.82 -11.02 22.83
CA GLY A 369 -3.86 -10.20 21.62
C GLY A 369 -2.69 -10.49 20.71
#